data_AF-A0A5C5X9Y2-F1
#
_entry.id   AF-A0A5C5X9Y2-F1
#
_cell.length_a   1.000
_cell.length_b   1.000
_cell.length_c   1.000
_cell.angle_alpha   90.00
_cell.angle_beta   90.00
_cell.angle_gamma   90.00
#
_symmetry.space_group_name_H-M   'P 1'
#
loop_
_entity.id
_entity.type
_entity.pdbx_description
1 polymer ?
#
loop_
_entity_poly.entity_id
_entity_poly.type
_entity_poly.pdbx_seq_one_letter_code
_entity_poly.pdbx_strand_id
1 'polypeptide(L)'
;MADYDIRKISILACIALVVLRLSIGWQLLYEGLWKLDSQNTASAWTAEPYLKNSQGPLRDYFRSLSGDPDDLRDLDYETVAARWTGWAERFKQHYQLDDRQKRIIDEMVHGSKDFRVELNALPEGVELTGSVGKVVTFLPDEKRLIVDGKLHLTPREKQALLAQVNFNEETDDVDAIQDEVKKDFVKKVLYLYKRQSSLSYLEKALASLKGDPEWAGSVDDKQKGTLDGNTLGKIQLYRDRLDRYEQKLANVKTHFDQDHLDYDWKEIQTLRAELVGPIRKLESDMKWDAEKMLSTSQLALGPMQPQYTAQRDIDLKTMWGLTIIGGLLLAGFMTRVAALGGAFLLLQFYLAYPPIPGYPQPPGPEHAIVINKTFIEVLVLLVYVFLPTGSWFGIDAIFSGFFKKKPADDR
;
A
#
# COMPACT_ATOMS: atom_id res chain seq x y z
N MET A 1 17.11 41.90 48.73
CA MET A 1 16.72 41.13 47.53
C MET A 1 15.68 41.97 46.80
N ALA A 2 15.94 42.33 45.55
CA ALA A 2 14.94 43.06 44.75
C ALA A 2 13.68 42.18 44.63
N ASP A 3 12.54 42.74 45.02
CA ASP A 3 11.24 42.07 45.01
C ASP A 3 10.79 41.91 43.54
N TYR A 4 11.18 40.80 42.92
CA TYR A 4 10.86 40.53 41.52
C TYR A 4 9.40 40.07 41.44
N ASP A 5 8.51 40.93 40.95
CA ASP A 5 7.12 40.56 40.71
C ASP A 5 7.06 39.51 39.59
N ILE A 6 6.88 38.24 39.97
CA ILE A 6 6.80 37.07 39.07
C ILE A 6 5.72 37.25 37.98
N ARG A 7 4.78 38.18 38.17
CA ARG A 7 3.69 38.47 37.21
C ARG A 7 4.11 39.39 36.06
N LYS A 8 5.27 40.07 36.13
CA LYS A 8 5.70 41.03 35.10
C LYS A 8 6.64 40.37 34.09
N ILE A 9 6.13 40.14 32.88
CA ILE A 9 6.93 39.68 31.74
C ILE A 9 7.55 40.89 31.05
N SER A 10 8.87 40.88 30.82
CA SER A 10 9.55 41.97 30.12
C SER A 10 9.13 42.03 28.64
N ILE A 11 9.20 43.22 28.03
CA ILE A 11 8.90 43.39 26.59
C ILE A 11 9.77 42.45 25.74
N LEU A 12 11.04 42.30 26.10
CA LEU A 12 11.96 41.40 25.40
C LEU A 12 11.51 39.92 25.51
N ALA A 13 11.03 39.50 26.68
CA ALA A 13 10.49 38.15 26.85
C ALA A 13 9.19 37.97 26.03
N CYS A 14 8.30 38.96 25.98
CA CYS A 14 7.13 38.93 25.10
C CYS A 14 7.52 38.78 23.63
N ILE A 15 8.51 39.55 23.15
CA ILE A 15 9.01 39.45 21.78
C ILE A 15 9.58 38.05 21.51
N ALA A 16 10.43 37.54 22.41
CA ALA A 16 11.03 36.21 22.25
C ALA A 16 9.98 35.09 22.21
N LEU A 17 8.95 35.17 23.05
CA LEU A 17 7.83 34.21 23.08
C LEU A 17 6.94 34.33 21.83
N VAL A 18 6.73 35.54 21.29
CA VAL A 18 6.03 35.70 20.01
C VAL A 18 6.85 35.09 18.88
N VAL A 19 8.15 35.37 18.81
CA VAL A 19 9.05 34.79 17.80
C VAL A 19 9.05 33.27 17.88
N LEU A 20 9.21 32.70 19.07
CA LEU A 20 9.17 31.25 19.26
C LEU A 20 7.82 30.64 18.84
N ARG A 21 6.69 31.32 19.12
CA ARG A 21 5.36 30.90 18.64
C ARG A 21 5.29 30.89 17.12
N LEU A 22 5.80 31.94 16.48
CA LEU A 22 5.86 32.03 15.02
C LEU A 22 6.77 30.95 14.43
N SER A 23 7.91 30.65 15.06
CA SER A 23 8.84 29.61 14.62
C SER A 23 8.20 28.22 14.68
N ILE A 24 7.57 27.83 15.81
CA ILE A 24 6.90 26.53 15.91
C ILE A 24 5.67 26.45 14.99
N GLY A 25 4.92 27.55 14.85
CA GLY A 25 3.81 27.63 13.91
C GLY A 25 4.25 27.45 12.45
N TRP A 26 5.36 28.09 12.07
CA TRP A 26 5.97 27.93 10.75
C TRP A 26 6.41 26.49 10.49
N GLN A 27 7.08 25.87 11.47
CA GLN A 27 7.53 24.49 11.33
C GLN A 27 6.35 23.54 11.08
N LEU A 28 5.28 23.62 11.87
CA LEU A 28 4.08 22.80 11.68
C LEU A 28 3.39 23.08 10.34
N LEU A 29 3.25 24.36 9.97
CA LEU A 29 2.60 24.73 8.71
C LEU A 29 3.38 24.20 7.52
N TYR A 30 4.69 24.43 7.49
CA TYR A 30 5.55 24.00 6.41
C TYR A 30 5.56 22.47 6.27
N GLU A 31 5.68 21.76 7.39
CA GLU A 31 5.61 20.30 7.41
C GLU A 31 4.28 19.77 6.87
N GLY A 32 3.15 20.39 7.22
CA GLY A 32 1.84 20.02 6.70
C GLY A 32 1.70 20.30 5.20
N LEU A 33 2.12 21.50 4.75
CA LEU A 33 2.08 21.90 3.34
C LEU A 33 2.98 21.02 2.46
N TRP A 34 4.20 20.71 2.91
CA TRP A 34 5.11 19.82 2.20
C TRP A 34 4.51 18.42 2.02
N LYS A 35 3.87 17.88 3.08
CA LYS A 35 3.20 16.58 3.00
C LYS A 35 2.01 16.61 2.03
N LEU A 36 1.22 17.69 2.03
CA LEU A 36 0.12 17.88 1.07
C LEU A 36 0.63 17.98 -0.37
N ASP A 37 1.69 18.75 -0.62
CA ASP A 37 2.29 18.91 -1.95
C ASP A 37 2.85 17.59 -2.48
N SER A 38 3.48 16.79 -1.60
CA SER A 38 4.01 15.46 -1.96
C SER A 38 2.96 14.50 -2.53
N GLN A 39 1.67 14.72 -2.26
CA GLN A 39 0.59 13.84 -2.75
C GLN A 39 0.45 13.84 -4.27
N ASN A 40 1.02 14.84 -4.95
CA ASN A 40 1.04 14.92 -6.41
C ASN A 40 2.35 14.40 -7.02
N THR A 41 3.26 13.82 -6.22
CA THR A 41 4.55 13.31 -6.67
C THR A 41 4.61 11.79 -6.60
N ALA A 42 5.62 11.18 -7.23
CA ALA A 42 5.83 9.74 -7.21
C ALA A 42 6.16 9.20 -5.80
N SER A 43 6.58 10.06 -4.87
CA SER A 43 6.92 9.72 -3.49
C SER A 43 6.01 10.47 -2.52
N ALA A 44 4.72 10.20 -2.61
CA ALA A 44 3.72 10.76 -1.69
C ALA A 44 4.02 10.36 -0.24
N TRP A 45 3.99 11.35 0.65
CA TRP A 45 4.17 11.11 2.07
C TRP A 45 3.00 10.31 2.64
N THR A 46 3.31 9.37 3.53
CA THR A 46 2.35 8.59 4.32
C THR A 46 2.89 8.32 5.72
N ALA A 47 1.99 8.23 6.70
CA ALA A 47 2.30 7.81 8.06
C ALA A 47 2.49 6.28 8.19
N GLU A 48 2.24 5.50 7.12
CA GLU A 48 2.21 4.03 7.15
C GLU A 48 3.46 3.42 7.81
N PRO A 49 4.71 3.82 7.45
CA PRO A 49 5.90 3.25 8.08
C PRO A 49 5.97 3.54 9.58
N TYR A 50 5.52 4.72 10.02
CA TYR A 50 5.53 5.10 11.44
C TYR A 50 4.48 4.32 12.24
N LEU A 51 3.28 4.14 11.69
CA LEU A 51 2.21 3.40 12.34
C LEU A 51 2.54 1.92 12.44
N LYS A 52 3.02 1.32 11.33
CA LYS A 52 3.38 -0.10 11.29
C LYS A 52 4.57 -0.42 12.18
N ASN A 53 5.58 0.44 12.22
CA ASN A 53 6.74 0.23 13.08
C ASN A 53 6.59 0.84 14.48
N SER A 54 5.38 1.21 14.90
CA SER A 54 5.16 1.78 16.22
C SER A 54 5.49 0.78 17.33
N GLN A 55 5.95 1.31 18.46
CA GLN A 55 6.50 0.55 19.58
C GLN A 55 6.02 1.11 20.92
N GLY A 56 6.32 0.39 22.00
CA GLY A 56 5.95 0.81 23.36
C GLY A 56 4.51 0.48 23.74
N PRO A 57 4.01 1.04 24.86
CA PRO A 57 2.73 0.65 25.46
C PRO A 57 1.49 0.90 24.60
N LEU A 58 1.59 1.81 23.62
CA LEU A 58 0.48 2.17 22.71
C LEU A 58 0.67 1.60 21.30
N ARG A 59 1.63 0.67 21.11
CA ARG A 59 1.93 0.02 19.84
C ARG A 59 0.67 -0.46 19.10
N ASP A 60 -0.16 -1.25 19.78
CA ASP A 60 -1.31 -1.90 19.13
C ASP A 60 -2.35 -0.87 18.68
N TYR A 61 -2.55 0.19 19.47
CA TYR A 61 -3.40 1.32 19.09
C TYR A 61 -2.89 1.95 17.79
N PHE A 62 -1.62 2.35 17.72
CA PHE A 62 -1.07 3.01 16.53
C PHE A 62 -1.01 2.09 15.30
N ARG A 63 -0.62 0.82 15.48
CA ARG A 63 -0.66 -0.18 14.40
C ARG A 63 -2.06 -0.37 13.85
N SER A 64 -3.08 -0.41 14.71
CA SER A 64 -4.48 -0.57 14.30
C SER A 64 -4.99 0.55 13.40
N LEU A 65 -4.44 1.77 13.52
CA LEU A 65 -4.83 2.93 12.71
C LEU A 65 -4.52 2.73 11.21
N SER A 66 -3.51 1.92 10.87
CA SER A 66 -3.18 1.58 9.48
C SER A 66 -4.23 0.65 8.83
N GLY A 67 -4.99 -0.09 9.65
CA GLY A 67 -6.01 -1.06 9.24
C GLY A 67 -5.49 -2.40 8.72
N ASP A 68 -4.21 -2.49 8.31
CA ASP A 68 -3.52 -3.74 7.96
C ASP A 68 -2.03 -3.63 8.32
N PRO A 69 -1.69 -3.67 9.62
CA PRO A 69 -0.33 -3.37 10.08
C PRO A 69 0.72 -4.39 9.63
N ASP A 70 0.29 -5.60 9.28
CA ASP A 70 1.15 -6.73 8.90
C ASP A 70 1.08 -7.10 7.41
N ASP A 71 0.35 -6.31 6.61
CA ASP A 71 0.16 -6.51 5.16
C ASP A 71 -0.44 -7.87 4.79
N LEU A 72 -1.25 -8.44 5.67
CA LEU A 72 -1.88 -9.74 5.42
C LEU A 72 -2.90 -9.66 4.28
N ARG A 73 -3.45 -8.49 3.99
CA ARG A 73 -4.36 -8.28 2.84
C ARG A 73 -3.63 -8.35 1.49
N ASP A 74 -2.32 -8.09 1.46
CA ASP A 74 -1.51 -8.28 0.25
C ASP A 74 -1.21 -9.77 0.01
N LEU A 75 -1.41 -10.63 1.02
CA LEU A 75 -1.18 -12.08 0.95
C LEU A 75 -2.49 -12.89 0.80
N ASP A 76 -3.63 -12.20 0.71
CA ASP A 76 -4.93 -12.82 0.50
C ASP A 76 -5.42 -12.55 -0.93
N TYR A 77 -5.52 -13.60 -1.74
CA TYR A 77 -5.88 -13.49 -3.15
C TYR A 77 -7.22 -12.79 -3.37
N GLU A 78 -8.24 -13.09 -2.56
CA GLU A 78 -9.58 -12.52 -2.74
C GLU A 78 -9.56 -11.01 -2.46
N THR A 79 -8.83 -10.59 -1.42
CA THR A 79 -8.64 -9.18 -1.09
C THR A 79 -7.87 -8.43 -2.17
N VAL A 80 -6.80 -9.02 -2.69
CA VAL A 80 -6.04 -8.46 -3.84
C VAL A 80 -6.92 -8.35 -5.07
N ALA A 81 -7.68 -9.41 -5.39
CA ALA A 81 -8.59 -9.44 -6.53
C ALA A 81 -9.67 -8.37 -6.43
N ALA A 82 -10.32 -8.24 -5.28
CA ALA A 82 -11.33 -7.21 -5.05
C ALA A 82 -10.73 -5.79 -5.16
N ARG A 83 -9.53 -5.57 -4.61
CA ARG A 83 -8.83 -4.29 -4.66
C ARG A 83 -8.49 -3.88 -6.10
N TRP A 84 -7.91 -4.78 -6.89
CA TRP A 84 -7.51 -4.50 -8.27
C TRP A 84 -8.72 -4.34 -9.19
N THR A 85 -9.77 -5.15 -8.98
CA THR A 85 -11.06 -4.98 -9.70
C THR A 85 -11.68 -3.62 -9.41
N GLY A 86 -11.78 -3.25 -8.13
CA GLY A 86 -12.32 -1.95 -7.73
C GLY A 86 -11.47 -0.77 -8.23
N TRP A 87 -10.15 -0.95 -8.33
CA TRP A 87 -9.27 0.04 -8.96
C TRP A 87 -9.55 0.16 -10.47
N ALA A 88 -9.69 -0.95 -11.19
CA ALA A 88 -9.94 -0.96 -12.64
C ALA A 88 -11.28 -0.27 -12.98
N GLU A 89 -12.32 -0.49 -12.17
CA GLU A 89 -13.60 0.21 -12.33
C GLU A 89 -13.49 1.72 -12.16
N ARG A 90 -12.78 2.19 -11.12
CA ARG A 90 -12.55 3.62 -10.92
C ARG A 90 -11.69 4.21 -12.04
N PHE A 91 -10.69 3.48 -12.50
CA PHE A 91 -9.82 3.89 -13.60
C PHE A 91 -10.63 4.09 -14.89
N LYS A 92 -11.53 3.13 -15.20
CA LYS A 92 -12.49 3.22 -16.32
C LYS A 92 -13.35 4.48 -16.25
N GLN A 93 -13.86 4.81 -15.06
CA GLN A 93 -14.73 5.96 -14.84
C GLN A 93 -13.97 7.29 -14.89
N HIS A 94 -12.85 7.42 -14.18
CA HIS A 94 -12.06 8.65 -14.07
C HIS A 94 -11.54 9.12 -15.42
N TYR A 95 -10.94 8.21 -16.20
CA TYR A 95 -10.39 8.52 -17.52
C TYR A 95 -11.38 8.39 -18.67
N GLN A 96 -12.66 8.10 -18.38
CA GLN A 96 -13.73 8.00 -19.38
C GLN A 96 -13.34 7.10 -20.56
N LEU A 97 -12.89 5.88 -20.25
CA LEU A 97 -12.32 4.97 -21.24
C LEU A 97 -13.34 4.60 -22.34
N ASP A 98 -12.86 4.49 -23.57
CA ASP A 98 -13.66 3.97 -24.69
C ASP A 98 -13.83 2.44 -24.58
N ASP A 99 -14.70 1.86 -25.42
CA ASP A 99 -15.01 0.42 -25.34
C ASP A 99 -13.81 -0.47 -25.68
N ARG A 100 -12.83 0.03 -26.44
CA ARG A 100 -11.60 -0.71 -26.72
C ARG A 100 -10.70 -0.71 -25.49
N GLN A 101 -10.47 0.45 -24.89
CA GLN A 101 -9.67 0.63 -23.68
C GLN A 101 -10.28 -0.17 -22.51
N LYS A 102 -11.61 -0.17 -22.35
CA LYS A 102 -12.33 -0.99 -21.35
C LYS A 102 -12.04 -2.48 -21.51
N ARG A 103 -12.09 -3.01 -22.74
CA ARG A 103 -11.74 -4.41 -22.99
C ARG A 103 -10.29 -4.71 -22.65
N ILE A 104 -9.36 -3.81 -23.01
CA ILE A 104 -7.93 -3.98 -22.71
C ILE A 104 -7.69 -4.06 -21.20
N ILE A 105 -8.26 -3.13 -20.41
CA ILE A 105 -8.07 -3.16 -18.95
C ILE A 105 -8.75 -4.38 -18.31
N ASP A 106 -9.92 -4.79 -18.78
CA ASP A 106 -10.61 -5.96 -18.26
C ASP A 106 -9.81 -7.26 -18.55
N GLU A 107 -9.31 -7.43 -19.78
CA GLU A 107 -8.45 -8.57 -20.15
C GLU A 107 -7.11 -8.56 -19.41
N MET A 108 -6.52 -7.37 -19.22
CA MET A 108 -5.25 -7.21 -18.50
C MET A 108 -5.38 -7.57 -17.02
N VAL A 109 -6.48 -7.17 -16.38
CA VAL A 109 -6.71 -7.43 -14.94
C VAL A 109 -7.23 -8.85 -14.72
N HIS A 110 -8.27 -9.26 -15.43
CA HIS A 110 -9.02 -10.50 -15.17
C HIS A 110 -8.66 -11.68 -16.07
N GLY A 111 -7.92 -11.45 -17.15
CA GLY A 111 -7.69 -12.43 -18.19
C GLY A 111 -8.75 -12.39 -19.27
N SER A 112 -8.41 -12.95 -20.43
CA SER A 112 -9.38 -13.18 -21.49
C SER A 112 -10.33 -14.31 -21.09
N LYS A 113 -11.62 -14.21 -21.44
CA LYS A 113 -12.56 -15.32 -21.22
C LYS A 113 -12.16 -16.57 -22.00
N ASP A 114 -11.68 -16.35 -23.21
CA ASP A 114 -11.15 -17.38 -24.09
C ASP A 114 -10.15 -16.77 -25.09
N PHE A 115 -9.33 -17.63 -25.66
CA PHE A 115 -8.47 -17.30 -26.79
C PHE A 115 -9.02 -18.00 -28.02
N ARG A 116 -9.51 -17.22 -28.98
CA ARG A 116 -10.13 -17.75 -30.20
C ARG A 116 -9.36 -17.35 -31.44
N VAL A 117 -9.34 -18.26 -32.40
CA VAL A 117 -8.80 -18.02 -33.74
C VAL A 117 -9.68 -18.70 -34.79
N GLU A 118 -9.77 -18.09 -35.95
CA GLU A 118 -10.44 -18.68 -37.10
C GLU A 118 -9.66 -19.90 -37.59
N LEU A 119 -10.36 -21.03 -37.74
CA LEU A 119 -9.85 -22.31 -38.23
C LEU A 119 -10.95 -22.94 -39.10
N ASN A 120 -10.66 -23.15 -40.39
CA ASN A 120 -11.67 -23.58 -41.35
C ASN A 120 -12.19 -25.00 -41.12
N ALA A 121 -11.30 -25.93 -40.77
CA ALA A 121 -11.61 -27.32 -40.50
C ALA A 121 -10.55 -27.92 -39.57
N LEU A 122 -10.93 -28.90 -38.76
CA LEU A 122 -9.97 -29.75 -38.07
C LEU A 122 -9.34 -30.73 -39.07
N PRO A 123 -8.02 -30.96 -39.02
CA PRO A 123 -7.37 -31.98 -39.83
C PRO A 123 -7.93 -33.37 -39.53
N GLU A 124 -7.92 -34.26 -40.54
CA GLU A 124 -8.40 -35.63 -40.39
C GLU A 124 -7.60 -36.39 -39.33
N GLY A 125 -8.29 -37.06 -38.40
CA GLY A 125 -7.69 -37.81 -37.30
C GLY A 125 -7.40 -36.99 -36.03
N VAL A 126 -7.66 -35.67 -36.02
CA VAL A 126 -7.52 -34.84 -34.82
C VAL A 126 -8.75 -34.98 -33.92
N GLU A 127 -8.53 -35.45 -32.70
CA GLU A 127 -9.55 -35.59 -31.66
C GLU A 127 -9.25 -34.68 -30.46
N LEU A 128 -10.21 -33.83 -30.12
CA LEU A 128 -10.18 -32.97 -28.94
C LEU A 128 -10.81 -33.68 -27.74
N THR A 129 -10.15 -34.73 -27.25
CA THR A 129 -10.64 -35.56 -26.13
C THR A 129 -9.68 -35.51 -24.94
N GLY A 130 -10.05 -36.15 -23.82
CA GLY A 130 -9.18 -36.25 -22.64
C GLY A 130 -8.90 -34.91 -21.96
N SER A 131 -7.63 -34.63 -21.65
CA SER A 131 -7.21 -33.36 -21.05
C SER A 131 -7.29 -32.19 -22.05
N VAL A 132 -6.90 -32.43 -23.30
CA VAL A 132 -6.98 -31.47 -24.40
C VAL A 132 -8.41 -31.00 -24.63
N GLY A 133 -9.39 -31.92 -24.66
CA GLY A 133 -10.80 -31.59 -24.87
C GLY A 133 -11.45 -30.78 -23.74
N LYS A 134 -10.84 -30.71 -22.55
CA LYS A 134 -11.32 -29.83 -21.46
C LYS A 134 -10.92 -28.37 -21.68
N VAL A 135 -9.86 -28.15 -22.46
CA VAL A 135 -9.20 -26.84 -22.61
C VAL A 135 -9.43 -26.26 -23.99
N VAL A 136 -9.46 -27.12 -25.02
CA VAL A 136 -9.59 -26.73 -26.43
C VAL A 136 -10.90 -27.21 -27.00
N THR A 137 -11.67 -26.29 -27.56
CA THR A 137 -12.94 -26.56 -28.22
C THR A 137 -12.89 -26.04 -29.66
N PHE A 138 -13.32 -26.86 -30.62
CA PHE A 138 -13.55 -26.43 -31.99
C PHE A 138 -15.05 -26.30 -32.23
N LEU A 139 -15.48 -25.15 -32.74
CA LEU A 139 -16.86 -24.88 -33.16
C LEU A 139 -16.91 -24.94 -34.69
N PRO A 140 -17.44 -26.03 -35.29
CA PRO A 140 -17.44 -26.20 -36.75
C PRO A 140 -18.28 -25.15 -37.47
N ASP A 141 -19.45 -24.81 -36.91
CA ASP A 141 -20.38 -23.85 -37.51
C ASP A 141 -19.82 -22.42 -37.52
N GLU A 142 -19.04 -22.07 -36.49
CA GLU A 142 -18.37 -20.77 -36.37
C GLU A 142 -16.98 -20.74 -37.01
N LYS A 143 -16.45 -21.90 -37.42
CA LYS A 143 -15.06 -22.08 -37.90
C LYS A 143 -14.04 -21.50 -36.93
N ARG A 144 -14.17 -21.85 -35.65
CA ARG A 144 -13.34 -21.30 -34.56
C ARG A 144 -12.72 -22.37 -33.71
N LEU A 145 -11.41 -22.23 -33.49
CA LEU A 145 -10.70 -22.94 -32.44
C LEU A 145 -10.59 -22.03 -31.22
N ILE A 146 -11.00 -22.54 -30.07
CA ILE A 146 -11.12 -21.80 -28.81
C ILE A 146 -10.30 -22.52 -27.75
N VAL A 147 -9.54 -21.76 -26.98
CA VAL A 147 -8.87 -22.21 -25.76
C VAL A 147 -9.50 -21.50 -24.57
N ASP A 148 -9.85 -22.27 -23.53
CA ASP A 148 -10.39 -21.73 -22.29
C ASP A 148 -9.37 -20.78 -21.64
N GLY A 149 -9.83 -19.57 -21.33
CA GLY A 149 -8.96 -18.50 -20.85
C GLY A 149 -8.52 -18.66 -19.40
N LYS A 150 -9.09 -19.60 -18.62
CA LYS A 150 -8.68 -19.89 -17.24
C LYS A 150 -7.82 -21.13 -17.14
N LEU A 151 -8.14 -22.17 -17.90
CA LEU A 151 -7.40 -23.43 -17.85
C LEU A 151 -6.06 -23.32 -18.55
N HIS A 152 -6.00 -22.57 -19.66
CA HIS A 152 -4.85 -22.44 -20.57
C HIS A 152 -4.35 -23.77 -21.12
N LEU A 153 -3.98 -23.79 -22.40
CA LEU A 153 -3.37 -24.98 -23.00
C LEU A 153 -1.95 -25.17 -22.44
N THR A 154 -1.68 -26.30 -21.77
CA THR A 154 -0.36 -26.59 -21.18
C THR A 154 0.66 -27.00 -22.24
N PRO A 155 1.99 -26.95 -21.97
CA PRO A 155 3.01 -27.42 -22.91
C PRO A 155 2.80 -28.88 -23.34
N ARG A 156 2.39 -29.72 -22.39
CA ARG A 156 2.13 -31.15 -22.62
C ARG A 156 0.91 -31.36 -23.52
N GLU A 157 -0.16 -30.60 -23.30
CA GLU A 157 -1.36 -30.66 -24.14
C GLU A 157 -1.11 -30.09 -25.54
N LYS A 158 -0.33 -29.01 -25.66
CA LYS A 158 0.13 -28.49 -26.96
C LYS A 158 0.89 -29.56 -27.73
N GLN A 159 1.88 -30.20 -27.08
CA GLN A 159 2.66 -31.25 -27.72
C GLN A 159 1.78 -32.43 -28.11
N ALA A 160 0.82 -32.82 -27.26
CA ALA A 160 -0.15 -33.87 -27.58
C ALA A 160 -1.02 -33.51 -28.79
N LEU A 161 -1.47 -32.25 -28.92
CA LEU A 161 -2.23 -31.76 -30.08
C LEU A 161 -1.42 -31.81 -31.37
N LEU A 162 -0.17 -31.31 -31.33
CA LEU A 162 0.70 -31.28 -32.52
C LEU A 162 1.13 -32.69 -32.95
N ALA A 163 1.30 -33.61 -32.01
CA ALA A 163 1.62 -35.00 -32.30
C ALA A 163 0.50 -35.72 -33.09
N GLN A 164 -0.77 -35.35 -32.91
CA GLN A 164 -1.89 -35.94 -33.67
C GLN A 164 -1.80 -35.67 -35.18
N VAL A 165 -1.10 -34.59 -35.58
CA VAL A 165 -0.85 -34.24 -36.99
C VAL A 165 0.58 -34.57 -37.43
N ASN A 166 1.31 -35.38 -36.64
CA ASN A 166 2.71 -35.74 -36.86
C ASN A 166 3.64 -34.53 -37.01
N PHE A 167 3.40 -33.47 -36.23
CA PHE A 167 4.23 -32.27 -36.23
C PHE A 167 5.03 -32.13 -34.92
N ASN A 168 6.34 -31.93 -35.05
CA ASN A 168 7.23 -31.62 -33.95
C ASN A 168 7.82 -30.21 -34.11
N GLU A 169 7.44 -29.30 -33.20
CA GLU A 169 7.84 -27.90 -33.21
C GLU A 169 9.37 -27.68 -33.12
N GLU A 170 10.14 -28.65 -32.61
CA GLU A 170 11.59 -28.52 -32.47
C GLU A 170 12.36 -28.93 -33.73
N THR A 171 11.80 -29.82 -34.55
CA THR A 171 12.50 -30.42 -35.69
C THR A 171 11.90 -30.05 -37.03
N ASP A 172 10.62 -29.71 -37.07
CA ASP A 172 9.85 -29.59 -38.30
C ASP A 172 9.57 -28.12 -38.63
N ASP A 173 9.67 -27.78 -39.91
CA ASP A 173 9.30 -26.45 -40.40
C ASP A 173 7.81 -26.42 -40.76
N VAL A 174 7.06 -25.52 -40.13
CA VAL A 174 5.64 -25.31 -40.39
C VAL A 174 5.37 -24.97 -41.86
N ASP A 175 6.31 -24.27 -42.52
CA ASP A 175 6.12 -23.88 -43.91
C ASP A 175 6.35 -25.02 -44.91
N ALA A 176 7.02 -26.10 -44.49
CA ALA A 176 7.24 -27.32 -45.28
C ALA A 176 6.01 -28.25 -45.34
N ILE A 177 4.97 -28.01 -44.54
CA ILE A 177 3.73 -28.78 -44.55
C ILE A 177 2.98 -28.52 -45.87
N GLN A 178 2.74 -29.56 -46.67
CA GLN A 178 2.02 -29.47 -47.95
C GLN A 178 0.49 -29.46 -47.78
N ASP A 179 -0.02 -30.11 -46.75
CA ASP A 179 -1.45 -30.15 -46.44
C ASP A 179 -1.88 -28.81 -45.82
N GLU A 180 -2.61 -28.00 -46.59
CA GLU A 180 -3.03 -26.66 -46.19
C GLU A 180 -3.90 -26.67 -44.91
N VAL A 181 -4.71 -27.71 -44.67
CA VAL A 181 -5.55 -27.81 -43.48
C VAL A 181 -4.69 -28.09 -42.25
N LYS A 182 -3.72 -29.00 -42.36
CA LYS A 182 -2.74 -29.27 -41.30
C LYS A 182 -1.86 -28.06 -41.04
N LYS A 183 -1.40 -27.38 -42.09
CA LYS A 183 -0.58 -26.17 -42.00
C LYS A 183 -1.30 -25.05 -41.27
N ASP A 184 -2.56 -24.78 -41.63
CA ASP A 184 -3.39 -23.78 -40.96
C ASP A 184 -3.58 -24.17 -39.48
N PHE A 185 -3.97 -25.41 -39.20
CA PHE A 185 -4.15 -25.91 -37.83
C PHE A 185 -2.89 -25.72 -36.96
N VAL A 186 -1.71 -26.16 -37.41
CA VAL A 186 -0.46 -26.01 -36.68
C VAL A 186 -0.16 -24.53 -36.42
N LYS A 187 -0.28 -23.66 -37.44
CA LYS A 187 -0.10 -22.21 -37.28
C LYS A 187 -1.05 -21.62 -36.24
N LYS A 188 -2.33 -22.03 -36.25
CA LYS A 188 -3.36 -21.56 -35.32
C LYS A 188 -3.11 -22.03 -33.89
N VAL A 189 -2.72 -23.29 -33.68
CA VAL A 189 -2.40 -23.84 -32.36
C VAL A 189 -1.17 -23.14 -31.76
N LEU A 190 -0.10 -22.99 -32.54
CA LEU A 190 1.10 -22.27 -32.09
C LEU A 190 0.80 -20.79 -31.77
N TYR A 191 0.01 -20.14 -32.61
CA TYR A 191 -0.43 -18.76 -32.38
C TYR A 191 -1.27 -18.62 -31.10
N LEU A 192 -2.26 -19.50 -30.91
CA LEU A 192 -3.11 -19.51 -29.71
C LEU A 192 -2.28 -19.75 -28.45
N TYR A 193 -1.38 -20.74 -28.49
CA TYR A 193 -0.51 -21.05 -27.36
C TYR A 193 0.41 -19.87 -27.00
N LYS A 194 0.98 -19.20 -28.00
CA LYS A 194 1.78 -18.00 -27.79
C LYS A 194 0.93 -16.86 -27.20
N ARG A 195 -0.29 -16.67 -27.70
CA ARG A 195 -1.18 -15.58 -27.26
C ARG A 195 -1.67 -15.76 -25.82
N GLN A 196 -2.04 -16.97 -25.43
CA GLN A 196 -2.49 -17.26 -24.06
C GLN A 196 -1.37 -17.20 -23.02
N SER A 197 -0.11 -17.29 -23.44
CA SER A 197 1.03 -17.33 -22.51
C SER A 197 1.19 -16.04 -21.68
N SER A 198 0.57 -14.94 -22.14
CA SER A 198 0.44 -13.71 -21.37
C SER A 198 -0.66 -13.83 -20.33
N LEU A 199 -0.28 -14.24 -19.12
CA LEU A 199 -1.16 -14.21 -17.94
C LEU A 199 -1.59 -12.77 -17.60
N SER A 200 -2.84 -12.62 -17.21
CA SER A 200 -3.36 -11.41 -16.57
C SER A 200 -2.70 -11.17 -15.22
N TYR A 201 -2.89 -9.96 -14.68
CA TYR A 201 -2.35 -9.64 -13.36
C TYR A 201 -2.96 -10.52 -12.26
N LEU A 202 -4.27 -10.79 -12.29
CA LEU A 202 -4.88 -11.66 -11.28
C LEU A 202 -4.43 -13.11 -11.41
N GLU A 203 -4.16 -13.61 -12.61
CA GLU A 203 -3.57 -14.94 -12.77
C GLU A 203 -2.14 -14.99 -12.24
N LYS A 204 -1.34 -13.95 -12.49
CA LYS A 204 0.01 -13.82 -11.90
C LYS A 204 -0.05 -13.79 -10.37
N ALA A 205 -0.97 -13.01 -9.79
CA ALA A 205 -1.17 -12.95 -8.35
C ALA A 205 -1.65 -14.29 -7.77
N LEU A 206 -2.56 -14.99 -8.46
CA LEU A 206 -3.00 -16.33 -8.07
C LEU A 206 -1.84 -17.33 -8.09
N ALA A 207 -1.02 -17.30 -9.13
CA ALA A 207 0.16 -18.14 -9.26
C ALA A 207 1.14 -17.90 -8.11
N SER A 208 1.43 -16.63 -7.75
CA SER A 208 2.29 -16.30 -6.62
C SER A 208 1.69 -16.71 -5.27
N LEU A 209 0.40 -16.44 -5.02
CA LEU A 209 -0.21 -16.61 -3.69
C LEU A 209 -0.71 -18.03 -3.39
N LYS A 210 -1.15 -18.77 -4.41
CA LYS A 210 -1.75 -20.12 -4.27
C LYS A 210 -1.06 -21.17 -5.13
N GLY A 211 -0.44 -20.77 -6.24
CA GLY A 211 0.17 -21.70 -7.20
C GLY A 211 1.58 -22.15 -6.85
N ASP A 212 2.35 -21.32 -6.14
CA ASP A 212 3.73 -21.61 -5.73
C ASP A 212 3.75 -22.43 -4.42
N PRO A 213 4.22 -23.69 -4.45
CA PRO A 213 4.33 -24.53 -3.25
C PRO A 213 5.23 -23.93 -2.16
N GLU A 214 6.21 -23.11 -2.51
CA GLU A 214 7.05 -22.44 -1.50
C GLU A 214 6.26 -21.38 -0.73
N TRP A 215 5.30 -20.73 -1.37
CA TRP A 215 4.52 -19.64 -0.78
C TRP A 215 3.32 -20.18 0.00
N ALA A 216 2.49 -20.98 -0.66
CA ALA A 216 1.24 -21.50 -0.12
C ALA A 216 1.42 -22.78 0.71
N GLY A 217 2.55 -23.49 0.51
CA GLY A 217 2.75 -24.83 1.03
C GLY A 217 2.16 -25.88 0.10
N SER A 218 2.43 -27.14 0.40
CA SER A 218 1.88 -28.27 -0.35
C SER A 218 1.57 -29.42 0.58
N VAL A 219 0.51 -30.15 0.26
CA VAL A 219 0.18 -31.41 0.90
C VAL A 219 0.51 -32.52 -0.09
N ASP A 220 1.43 -33.40 0.27
CA ASP A 220 1.66 -34.61 -0.51
C ASP A 220 0.49 -35.57 -0.24
N ASP A 221 -0.43 -35.68 -1.21
CA ASP A 221 -1.59 -36.54 -1.11
C ASP A 221 -1.23 -38.02 -0.87
N LYS A 222 0.00 -38.45 -1.22
CA LYS A 222 0.49 -39.81 -0.92
C LYS A 222 0.92 -40.00 0.52
N GLN A 223 1.26 -38.91 1.21
CA GLN A 223 1.71 -38.91 2.62
C GLN A 223 0.71 -38.22 3.56
N LYS A 224 -0.52 -38.02 3.10
CA LYS A 224 -1.59 -37.35 3.84
C LYS A 224 -1.83 -38.05 5.19
N GLY A 225 -1.47 -37.38 6.29
CA GLY A 225 -1.60 -37.91 7.66
C GLY A 225 -0.29 -38.26 8.37
N THR A 226 0.87 -38.13 7.71
CA THR A 226 2.19 -38.19 8.37
C THR A 226 2.73 -36.77 8.65
N LEU A 227 3.72 -36.64 9.55
CA LEU A 227 4.42 -35.37 9.82
C LEU A 227 5.08 -34.77 8.56
N ASP A 228 5.50 -35.62 7.63
CA ASP A 228 6.21 -35.22 6.39
C ASP A 228 5.26 -34.91 5.23
N GLY A 229 3.95 -35.18 5.37
CA GLY A 229 2.97 -34.99 4.30
C GLY A 229 2.51 -33.54 4.08
N ASN A 230 2.97 -32.59 4.90
CA ASN A 230 2.59 -31.18 4.80
C ASN A 230 3.82 -30.28 4.82
N THR A 231 4.13 -29.62 3.70
CA THR A 231 5.18 -28.61 3.61
C THR A 231 4.59 -27.25 3.98
N LEU A 232 5.13 -26.62 5.02
CA LEU A 232 4.71 -25.29 5.46
C LEU A 232 5.12 -24.23 4.43
N GLY A 233 4.14 -23.53 3.85
CA GLY A 233 4.40 -22.39 2.98
C GLY A 233 4.93 -21.16 3.73
N LYS A 234 5.68 -20.30 3.05
CA LYS A 234 6.19 -19.03 3.59
C LYS A 234 5.09 -18.12 4.14
N ILE A 235 3.89 -18.12 3.55
CA ILE A 235 2.75 -17.33 4.05
C ILE A 235 2.31 -17.83 5.43
N GLN A 236 2.21 -19.14 5.63
CA GLN A 236 1.86 -19.70 6.94
C GLN A 236 3.01 -19.51 7.93
N LEU A 237 4.25 -19.69 7.51
CA LEU A 237 5.43 -19.39 8.33
C LEU A 237 5.44 -17.94 8.83
N TYR A 238 5.06 -16.98 7.98
CA TYR A 238 4.95 -15.57 8.33
C TYR A 238 3.91 -15.34 9.42
N ARG A 239 2.70 -15.89 9.26
CA ARG A 239 1.62 -15.83 10.26
C ARG A 239 2.06 -16.44 11.59
N ASP A 240 2.64 -17.64 11.55
CA ASP A 240 3.12 -18.32 12.75
C ASP A 240 4.25 -17.54 13.46
N ARG A 241 5.12 -16.85 12.70
CA ARG A 241 6.17 -16.00 13.27
C ARG A 241 5.58 -14.76 13.94
N LEU A 242 4.57 -14.11 13.35
CA LEU A 242 3.85 -13.00 13.97
C LEU A 242 3.19 -13.43 15.28
N ASP A 243 2.46 -14.55 15.28
CA ASP A 243 1.79 -15.06 16.48
C ASP A 243 2.79 -15.38 17.60
N ARG A 244 3.91 -16.03 17.26
CA ARG A 244 4.99 -16.30 18.22
C ARG A 244 5.64 -15.02 18.74
N TYR A 245 5.81 -14.02 17.88
CA TYR A 245 6.37 -12.72 18.28
C TYR A 245 5.48 -12.05 19.32
N GLU A 246 4.16 -11.98 19.10
CA GLU A 246 3.21 -11.41 20.07
C GLU A 246 3.21 -12.16 21.41
N GLN A 247 3.24 -13.50 21.36
CA GLN A 247 3.33 -14.33 22.57
C GLN A 247 4.61 -14.06 23.36
N LYS A 248 5.75 -13.92 22.68
CA LYS A 248 7.03 -13.59 23.33
C LYS A 248 7.02 -12.16 23.87
N LEU A 249 6.47 -11.20 23.12
CA LEU A 249 6.35 -9.80 23.51
C LEU A 249 5.57 -9.65 24.83
N ALA A 250 4.49 -10.42 25.00
CA ALA A 250 3.70 -10.44 26.23
C ALA A 250 4.47 -11.00 27.46
N ASN A 251 5.55 -11.75 27.23
CA ASN A 251 6.30 -12.46 28.27
C ASN A 251 7.74 -11.93 28.47
N VAL A 252 8.07 -10.76 27.92
CA VAL A 252 9.40 -10.14 28.06
C VAL A 252 9.71 -9.82 29.52
N LYS A 253 10.83 -10.33 30.02
CA LYS A 253 11.28 -10.08 31.40
C LYS A 253 12.70 -9.55 31.47
N THR A 254 13.55 -9.97 30.53
CA THR A 254 14.98 -9.64 30.55
C THR A 254 15.39 -8.83 29.32
N HIS A 255 16.53 -8.16 29.40
CA HIS A 255 17.11 -7.46 28.26
C HIS A 255 17.46 -8.42 27.11
N PHE A 256 17.91 -9.64 27.44
CA PHE A 256 18.16 -10.69 26.46
C PHE A 256 16.89 -11.08 25.68
N ASP A 257 15.73 -11.13 26.34
CA ASP A 257 14.45 -11.39 25.67
C ASP A 257 14.10 -10.27 24.66
N GLN A 258 14.48 -9.02 24.96
CA GLN A 258 14.28 -7.88 24.06
C GLN A 258 15.17 -7.98 22.81
N ASP A 259 16.46 -8.29 22.98
CA ASP A 259 17.39 -8.46 21.86
C ASP A 259 16.93 -9.59 20.91
N HIS A 260 16.42 -10.68 21.48
CA HIS A 260 15.84 -11.78 20.71
C HIS A 260 14.57 -11.37 19.95
N LEU A 261 13.69 -10.56 20.56
CA LEU A 261 12.52 -10.03 19.88
C LEU A 261 12.90 -9.09 18.75
N ASP A 262 13.90 -8.23 18.93
CA ASP A 262 14.35 -7.31 17.89
C ASP A 262 14.93 -8.08 16.68
N TYR A 263 15.64 -9.17 16.94
CA TYR A 263 16.10 -10.08 15.89
C TYR A 263 14.93 -10.77 15.19
N ASP A 264 14.01 -11.38 15.94
CA ASP A 264 12.81 -12.03 15.40
C ASP A 264 11.97 -11.05 14.56
N TRP A 265 11.83 -9.80 15.01
CA TRP A 265 11.11 -8.75 14.29
C TRP A 265 11.77 -8.40 12.96
N LYS A 266 13.10 -8.26 12.92
CA LYS A 266 13.84 -8.03 11.67
C LYS A 266 13.62 -9.16 10.68
N GLU A 267 13.68 -10.41 11.14
CA GLU A 267 13.42 -11.59 10.32
C GLU A 267 11.97 -11.62 9.79
N ILE A 268 11.00 -11.24 10.62
CA ILE A 268 9.59 -11.08 10.22
C ILE A 268 9.47 -10.00 9.13
N GLN A 269 10.15 -8.85 9.27
CA GLN A 269 10.12 -7.78 8.27
C GLN A 269 10.78 -8.19 6.95
N THR A 270 11.86 -8.98 6.99
CA THR A 270 12.49 -9.55 5.79
C THR A 270 11.52 -10.48 5.07
N LEU A 271 10.89 -11.41 5.79
CA LEU A 271 9.92 -12.35 5.20
C LEU A 271 8.68 -11.61 4.65
N ARG A 272 8.20 -10.58 5.36
CA ARG A 272 7.13 -9.70 4.88
C ARG A 272 7.50 -9.05 3.55
N ALA A 273 8.70 -8.48 3.45
CA ALA A 273 9.16 -7.81 2.23
C ALA A 273 9.29 -8.80 1.05
N GLU A 274 9.76 -10.02 1.29
CA GLU A 274 9.85 -11.09 0.30
C GLU A 274 8.47 -11.49 -0.26
N LEU A 275 7.48 -11.62 0.62
CA LEU A 275 6.12 -12.06 0.25
C LEU A 275 5.28 -10.93 -0.39
N VAL A 276 5.32 -9.74 0.20
CA VAL A 276 4.46 -8.62 -0.22
C VAL A 276 5.05 -7.88 -1.43
N GLY A 277 6.38 -7.85 -1.56
CA GLY A 277 7.10 -7.14 -2.62
C GLY A 277 6.64 -7.50 -4.04
N PRO A 278 6.57 -8.80 -4.41
CA PRO A 278 6.11 -9.22 -5.73
C PRO A 278 4.66 -8.83 -6.02
N ILE A 279 3.74 -8.91 -5.04
CA ILE A 279 2.33 -8.51 -5.22
C ILE A 279 2.21 -7.01 -5.44
N ARG A 280 2.92 -6.20 -4.63
CA ARG A 280 2.95 -4.74 -4.80
C ARG A 280 3.59 -4.33 -6.13
N LYS A 281 4.60 -5.08 -6.59
CA LYS A 281 5.21 -4.88 -7.91
C LYS A 281 4.21 -5.17 -9.03
N LEU A 282 3.48 -6.28 -8.97
CA LEU A 282 2.41 -6.59 -9.93
C LEU A 282 1.35 -5.47 -9.96
N GLU A 283 0.95 -4.94 -8.81
CA GLU A 283 0.02 -3.82 -8.73
C GLU A 283 0.58 -2.55 -9.39
N SER A 284 1.85 -2.23 -9.15
CA SER A 284 2.52 -1.08 -9.78
C SER A 284 2.63 -1.24 -11.29
N ASP A 285 3.04 -2.43 -11.75
CA ASP A 285 3.17 -2.75 -13.17
C ASP A 285 1.80 -2.67 -13.87
N MET A 286 0.73 -3.17 -13.22
CA MET A 286 -0.64 -3.08 -13.71
C MET A 286 -1.11 -1.64 -13.90
N LYS A 287 -0.86 -0.78 -12.91
CA LYS A 287 -1.21 0.65 -12.99
C LYS A 287 -0.43 1.35 -14.10
N TRP A 288 0.86 1.06 -14.21
CA TRP A 288 1.73 1.61 -15.25
C TRP A 288 1.31 1.19 -16.66
N ASP A 289 0.98 -0.08 -16.86
CA ASP A 289 0.53 -0.59 -18.16
C ASP A 289 -0.84 -0.04 -18.55
N ALA A 290 -1.74 0.20 -17.58
CA ALA A 290 -2.99 0.91 -17.83
C ALA A 290 -2.77 2.38 -18.21
N GLU A 291 -1.85 3.10 -17.56
CA GLU A 291 -1.58 4.50 -17.89
C GLU A 291 -1.04 4.67 -19.31
N LYS A 292 -0.24 3.73 -19.81
CA LYS A 292 0.28 3.75 -21.19
C LYS A 292 -0.79 3.73 -22.26
N MET A 293 -1.98 3.21 -21.97
CA MET A 293 -3.07 3.11 -22.95
C MET A 293 -3.91 4.40 -23.04
N LEU A 294 -3.68 5.36 -22.14
CA LEU A 294 -4.41 6.63 -22.08
C LEU A 294 -3.94 7.59 -23.16
N SER A 295 -4.88 8.38 -23.70
CA SER A 295 -4.56 9.50 -24.58
C SER A 295 -4.03 10.70 -23.78
N THR A 296 -3.40 11.65 -24.46
CA THR A 296 -2.95 12.91 -23.85
C THR A 296 -4.11 13.69 -23.21
N SER A 297 -5.31 13.67 -23.81
CA SER A 297 -6.48 14.34 -23.24
C SER A 297 -7.00 13.64 -21.99
N GLN A 298 -6.89 12.31 -21.90
CA GLN A 298 -7.23 11.56 -20.69
C GLN A 298 -6.21 11.83 -19.58
N LEU A 299 -4.91 11.84 -19.89
CA LEU A 299 -3.87 12.20 -18.93
C LEU A 299 -4.02 13.63 -18.39
N ALA A 300 -4.55 14.55 -19.21
CA ALA A 300 -4.84 15.92 -18.80
C ALA A 300 -5.94 16.04 -17.73
N LEU A 301 -6.74 15.00 -17.48
CA LEU A 301 -7.70 14.94 -16.36
C LEU A 301 -7.00 14.85 -15.00
N GLY A 302 -5.69 14.59 -14.98
CA GLY A 302 -4.90 14.43 -13.78
C GLY A 302 -4.96 13.02 -13.19
N PRO A 303 -4.19 12.75 -12.12
CA PRO A 303 -4.13 11.43 -11.49
C PRO A 303 -5.47 11.07 -10.84
N MET A 304 -5.83 9.79 -10.94
CA MET A 304 -6.97 9.26 -10.19
C MET A 304 -6.70 9.37 -8.69
N GLN A 305 -7.66 9.90 -7.93
CA GLN A 305 -7.52 10.02 -6.48
C GLN A 305 -7.38 8.63 -5.82
N PRO A 306 -6.49 8.49 -4.81
CA PRO A 306 -6.33 7.23 -4.10
C PRO A 306 -7.63 6.86 -3.37
N GLN A 307 -7.86 5.55 -3.20
CA GLN A 307 -9.01 5.05 -2.46
C GLN A 307 -8.95 5.51 -0.99
N TYR A 308 -10.11 5.84 -0.43
CA TYR A 308 -10.21 6.11 1.00
C TYR A 308 -10.00 4.81 1.78
N THR A 309 -8.85 4.72 2.45
CA THR A 309 -8.45 3.63 3.34
C THR A 309 -8.25 4.18 4.76
N ALA A 310 -8.20 3.30 5.76
CA ALA A 310 -7.86 3.70 7.13
C ALA A 310 -6.51 4.45 7.18
N GLN A 311 -5.50 3.92 6.47
CA GLN A 311 -4.22 4.60 6.31
C GLN A 311 -4.36 6.00 5.71
N ARG A 312 -5.13 6.14 4.62
CA ARG A 312 -5.32 7.43 3.94
C ARG A 312 -6.03 8.46 4.83
N ASP A 313 -6.98 8.02 5.64
CA ASP A 313 -7.66 8.89 6.61
C ASP A 313 -6.68 9.47 7.62
N ILE A 314 -5.79 8.65 8.17
CA ILE A 314 -4.75 9.10 9.12
C ILE A 314 -3.74 10.03 8.46
N ASP A 315 -3.35 9.74 7.21
CA ASP A 315 -2.47 10.61 6.43
C ASP A 315 -3.10 12.00 6.26
N LEU A 316 -4.37 12.04 5.84
CA LEU A 316 -5.11 13.30 5.64
C LEU A 316 -5.27 14.08 6.95
N LYS A 317 -5.66 13.41 8.04
CA LYS A 317 -5.77 14.04 9.37
C LYS A 317 -4.44 14.62 9.84
N THR A 318 -3.34 13.92 9.60
CA THR A 318 -2.00 14.38 9.96
C THR A 318 -1.60 15.61 9.14
N MET A 319 -1.76 15.53 7.81
CA MET A 319 -1.44 16.63 6.90
C MET A 319 -2.23 17.89 7.23
N TRP A 320 -3.56 17.79 7.28
CA TRP A 320 -4.43 18.93 7.57
C TRP A 320 -4.29 19.42 9.01
N GLY A 321 -4.09 18.52 9.98
CA GLY A 321 -3.84 18.88 11.37
C GLY A 321 -2.63 19.78 11.50
N LEU A 322 -1.49 19.39 10.91
CA LEU A 322 -0.27 20.19 10.89
C LEU A 322 -0.47 21.56 10.22
N THR A 323 -1.07 21.57 9.02
CA THR A 323 -1.31 22.80 8.24
C THR A 323 -2.20 23.77 9.00
N ILE A 324 -3.35 23.30 9.52
CA ILE A 324 -4.32 24.16 10.20
C ILE A 324 -3.73 24.68 11.52
N ILE A 325 -3.15 23.81 12.35
CA ILE A 325 -2.57 24.20 13.64
C ILE A 325 -1.42 25.20 13.43
N GLY A 326 -0.52 24.92 12.49
CA GLY A 326 0.59 25.82 12.16
C GLY A 326 0.11 27.19 11.67
N GLY A 327 -0.89 27.20 10.78
CA GLY A 327 -1.51 28.45 10.30
C GLY A 327 -2.17 29.26 11.40
N LEU A 328 -2.89 28.61 12.32
CA LEU A 328 -3.52 29.26 13.48
C LEU A 328 -2.49 29.88 14.43
N LEU A 329 -1.39 29.17 14.71
CA LEU A 329 -0.29 29.66 15.54
C LEU A 329 0.43 30.86 14.90
N LEU A 330 0.64 30.83 13.58
CA LEU A 330 1.24 31.95 12.85
C LEU A 330 0.34 33.20 12.86
N ALA A 331 -0.95 33.01 12.54
CA ALA A 331 -1.94 34.08 12.58
C ALA A 331 -2.18 34.62 14.00
N GLY A 332 -1.86 33.81 15.02
CA GLY A 332 -2.21 34.09 16.41
C GLY A 332 -3.71 34.13 16.61
N PHE A 333 -4.43 33.18 16.00
CA PHE A 333 -5.87 33.00 16.12
C PHE A 333 -6.19 31.73 16.92
N MET A 334 -7.04 31.86 17.93
CA MET A 334 -7.35 30.79 18.89
C MET A 334 -6.08 30.13 19.46
N THR A 335 -5.07 30.94 19.78
CA THR A 335 -3.69 30.48 20.01
C THR A 335 -3.60 29.36 21.04
N ARG A 336 -4.36 29.44 22.14
CA ARG A 336 -4.36 28.41 23.20
C ARG A 336 -4.95 27.08 22.74
N VAL A 337 -6.01 27.12 21.94
CA VAL A 337 -6.66 25.93 21.39
C VAL A 337 -5.75 25.29 20.33
N ALA A 338 -5.17 26.11 19.44
CA ALA A 338 -4.20 25.65 18.45
C ALA A 338 -2.97 25.02 19.12
N ALA A 339 -2.45 25.65 20.18
CA ALA A 339 -1.33 25.13 20.96
C ALA A 339 -1.66 23.79 21.65
N LEU A 340 -2.83 23.66 22.27
CA LEU A 340 -3.26 22.39 22.88
C LEU A 340 -3.43 21.29 21.83
N GLY A 341 -4.06 21.60 20.69
CA GLY A 341 -4.22 20.66 19.58
C GLY A 341 -2.88 20.24 18.98
N GLY A 342 -1.94 21.18 18.82
CA GLY A 342 -0.58 20.90 18.36
C GLY A 342 0.20 20.04 19.34
N ALA A 343 0.13 20.34 20.63
CA ALA A 343 0.76 19.53 21.68
C ALA A 343 0.21 18.10 21.67
N PHE A 344 -1.11 17.93 21.55
CA PHE A 344 -1.74 16.62 21.45
C PHE A 344 -1.32 15.85 20.19
N LEU A 345 -1.27 16.52 19.03
CA LEU A 345 -0.85 15.90 17.78
C LEU A 345 0.62 15.43 17.84
N LEU A 346 1.54 16.30 18.25
CA LEU A 346 2.96 15.94 18.36
C LEU A 346 3.22 14.90 19.45
N LEU A 347 2.45 14.93 20.54
CA LEU A 347 2.52 13.91 21.57
C LEU A 347 2.14 12.54 21.02
N GLN A 348 1.17 12.44 20.11
CA GLN A 348 0.87 11.17 19.44
C GLN A 348 2.05 10.66 18.60
N PHE A 349 2.76 11.55 17.89
CA PHE A 349 3.95 11.14 17.13
C PHE A 349 5.07 10.64 18.05
N TYR A 350 5.27 11.33 19.18
CA TYR A 350 6.21 10.90 20.21
C TYR A 350 5.83 9.54 20.80
N LEU A 351 4.54 9.30 21.07
CA LEU A 351 4.04 8.07 21.67
C LEU A 351 4.00 6.89 20.70
N ALA A 352 3.94 7.14 19.38
CA ALA A 352 4.02 6.09 18.38
C ALA A 352 5.41 5.43 18.32
N TYR A 353 6.47 6.19 18.63
CA TYR A 353 7.83 5.68 18.66
C TYR A 353 8.61 6.31 19.83
N PRO A 354 8.31 5.90 21.08
CA PRO A 354 8.84 6.58 22.25
C PRO A 354 10.31 6.18 22.49
N PRO A 355 11.23 7.15 22.67
CA PRO A 355 12.67 6.88 22.87
C PRO A 355 12.95 6.44 24.32
N ILE A 356 12.42 5.27 24.70
CA ILE A 356 12.55 4.67 26.03
C ILE A 356 13.64 3.59 25.97
N PRO A 357 14.46 3.44 27.03
CA PRO A 357 15.40 2.33 27.14
C PRO A 357 14.71 0.97 26.94
N GLY A 358 15.33 0.07 26.18
CA GLY A 358 14.81 -1.28 25.90
C GLY A 358 13.96 -1.41 24.64
N TYR A 359 13.82 -0.35 23.84
CA TYR A 359 13.23 -0.38 22.51
C TYR A 359 14.24 0.07 21.43
N PRO A 360 14.18 -0.48 20.20
CA PRO A 360 14.94 0.01 19.06
C PRO A 360 14.82 1.53 18.93
N GLN A 361 15.94 2.24 18.83
CA GLN A 361 15.90 3.70 18.67
C GLN A 361 15.36 4.10 17.28
N PRO A 362 14.62 5.22 17.17
CA PRO A 362 14.06 5.64 15.91
C PRO A 362 15.19 5.90 14.90
N PRO A 363 15.03 5.50 13.63
CA PRO A 363 16.04 5.78 12.61
C PRO A 363 16.19 7.30 12.43
N GLY A 364 17.39 7.80 12.71
CA GLY A 364 17.70 9.23 12.61
C GLY A 364 19.01 9.58 13.31
N PRO A 365 19.52 10.82 13.13
CA PRO A 365 20.76 11.27 13.74
C PRO A 365 20.63 11.57 15.24
N GLU A 366 19.41 11.46 15.81
CA GLU A 366 19.13 11.84 17.19
C GLU A 366 19.46 10.70 18.17
N HIS A 367 20.37 10.95 19.10
CA HIS A 367 20.67 10.07 20.24
C HIS A 367 20.06 10.65 21.52
N ALA A 368 18.74 10.71 21.59
CA ALA A 368 18.01 11.34 22.68
C ALA A 368 17.18 10.32 23.45
N ILE A 369 17.54 10.07 24.72
CA ILE A 369 16.74 9.24 25.63
C ILE A 369 15.66 10.12 26.25
N VAL A 370 14.40 9.73 26.12
CA VAL A 370 13.20 10.41 26.63
C VAL A 370 12.93 11.79 26.03
N ILE A 371 13.88 12.72 26.02
CA ILE A 371 13.70 14.10 25.56
C ILE A 371 14.31 14.28 24.17
N ASN A 372 13.52 14.03 23.13
CA ASN A 372 13.88 14.30 21.75
C ASN A 372 13.31 15.64 21.26
N LYS A 373 13.60 16.00 20.01
CA LYS A 373 13.09 17.23 19.39
C LYS A 373 11.56 17.34 19.49
N THR A 374 10.83 16.28 19.14
CA THR A 374 9.37 16.25 19.18
C THR A 374 8.82 16.52 20.58
N PHE A 375 9.44 15.96 21.63
CA PHE A 375 9.00 16.20 23.00
C PHE A 375 9.23 17.65 23.44
N ILE A 376 10.36 18.25 23.04
CA ILE A 376 10.62 19.68 23.31
C ILE A 376 9.54 20.55 22.63
N GLU A 377 9.14 20.22 21.41
CA GLU A 377 8.06 20.93 20.70
C GLU A 377 6.71 20.80 21.42
N VAL A 378 6.39 19.62 21.98
CA VAL A 378 5.20 19.42 22.82
C VAL A 378 5.25 20.36 24.04
N LEU A 379 6.38 20.41 24.75
CA LEU A 379 6.53 21.30 25.91
C LEU A 379 6.40 22.78 25.54
N VAL A 380 6.99 23.20 24.42
CA VAL A 380 6.86 24.56 23.89
C VAL A 380 5.40 24.91 23.59
N LEU A 381 4.66 23.99 22.96
CA LEU A 381 3.23 24.19 22.68
C LEU A 381 2.40 24.24 23.97
N LEU A 382 2.69 23.39 24.96
CA LEU A 382 2.01 23.45 26.26
C LEU A 382 2.23 24.79 26.98
N VAL A 383 3.42 25.39 26.86
CA VAL A 383 3.67 26.75 27.39
C VAL A 383 2.70 27.78 26.79
N TYR A 384 2.39 27.68 25.49
CA TYR A 384 1.43 28.58 24.82
C TYR A 384 -0.03 28.33 25.16
N VAL A 385 -0.38 27.22 25.81
CA VAL A 385 -1.72 27.02 26.39
C VAL A 385 -1.95 28.02 27.53
N PHE A 386 -0.91 28.32 28.31
CA PHE A 386 -0.99 29.16 29.50
C PHE A 386 -0.63 30.63 29.23
N LEU A 387 0.08 30.93 28.15
CA LEU A 387 0.49 32.29 27.80
C LEU A 387 -0.47 32.96 26.81
N PRO A 388 -0.81 34.26 27.00
CA PRO A 388 -1.72 34.98 26.11
C PRO A 388 -0.98 35.56 24.88
N THR A 389 -0.09 34.79 24.24
CA THR A 389 0.78 35.31 23.17
C THR A 389 0.02 35.80 21.93
N GLY A 390 -1.16 35.23 21.66
CA GLY A 390 -2.10 35.74 20.65
C GLY A 390 -2.55 37.18 20.90
N SER A 391 -2.70 37.58 22.16
CA SER A 391 -3.08 38.96 22.52
C SER A 391 -1.92 39.95 22.44
N TRP A 392 -0.68 39.46 22.48
CA TRP A 392 0.51 40.29 22.30
C TRP A 392 0.77 40.60 20.84
N PHE A 393 0.61 39.60 19.97
CA PHE A 393 0.79 39.72 18.52
C PHE A 393 -0.03 38.64 17.80
N GLY A 394 -1.16 39.01 17.21
CA GLY A 394 -2.03 38.08 16.50
C GLY A 394 -3.47 38.58 16.37
N ILE A 395 -4.28 37.79 15.65
CA ILE A 395 -5.71 38.06 15.47
C ILE A 395 -6.47 38.06 16.82
N ASP A 396 -6.03 37.24 17.78
CA ASP A 396 -6.61 37.21 19.14
C ASP A 396 -6.54 38.59 19.84
N ALA A 397 -5.56 39.44 19.52
CA ALA A 397 -5.45 40.79 20.05
C ALA A 397 -6.66 41.67 19.66
N ILE A 398 -7.14 41.53 18.41
CA ILE A 398 -8.31 42.25 17.90
C ILE A 398 -9.54 41.90 18.73
N PHE A 399 -9.77 40.62 18.98
CA PHE A 399 -10.92 40.15 19.76
C PHE A 399 -10.80 40.48 21.26
N SER A 400 -9.59 40.44 21.83
CA SER A 400 -9.37 40.77 23.24
C SER A 400 -9.72 42.23 23.58
N GLY A 401 -9.64 43.14 22.60
CA GLY A 401 -10.06 44.54 22.75
C GLY A 401 -11.57 44.70 22.96
N PHE A 402 -12.39 43.81 22.40
CA PHE A 402 -13.85 43.85 22.54
C PHE A 402 -14.36 43.33 23.90
N PHE A 403 -13.57 42.49 24.58
CA PHE A 403 -13.96 41.87 25.86
C PHE A 403 -13.31 42.50 27.09
N LYS A 404 -12.49 43.55 26.95
CA LYS A 404 -12.02 44.34 28.09
C LYS A 404 -13.21 45.10 28.69
N LYS A 405 -13.72 44.63 29.85
CA LYS A 405 -14.59 45.46 30.69
C LYS A 405 -13.86 46.78 30.95
N LYS A 406 -14.52 47.91 30.66
CA LYS A 406 -14.05 49.23 31.11
C LYS A 406 -13.75 49.12 32.61
N PRO A 407 -12.60 49.62 33.10
CA PRO A 407 -12.40 49.72 34.54
C PRO A 407 -13.59 50.47 35.12
N ALA A 408 -14.21 49.91 36.14
CA ALA A 408 -15.16 50.66 36.93
C ALA A 408 -14.40 51.88 37.47
N ASP A 409 -14.91 53.07 37.17
CA ASP A 409 -14.41 54.33 37.71
C ASP A 409 -14.70 54.28 39.22
N ASP A 410 -13.75 53.79 40.01
CA ASP A 410 -13.78 53.94 41.48
C ASP A 410 -13.55 55.43 41.76
N ARG A 411 -14.65 56.19 41.74
CA ARG A 411 -14.73 57.54 42.31
C ARG A 411 -15.15 57.48 43.77
#